data_AF-A0A935XX88-F1
#
_entry.id   AF-A0A935XX88-F1
#
_cell.length_a   1.000
_cell.length_b   1.000
_cell.length_c   1.000
_cell.angle_alpha   90.00
_cell.angle_beta   90.00
_cell.angle_gamma   90.00
#
_symmetry.space_group_name_H-M   'P 1'
#
loop_
_entity.id
_entity.type
_entity.pdbx_description
1 polymer ?
#
loop_
_entity_poly.entity_id
_entity_poly.type
_entity_poly.pdbx_seq_one_letter_code
_entity_poly.pdbx_strand_id
1 'polypeptide(L)'
;MGVAPKSKWIGCRNMERGNGAPSTYIECFEFFLAPTDLEQRKPRIDLAPAVINNSWYCSEEEGCDPSNWNIMERVVSTLKAAGIVVVASAGNNGNTCGTIANPISMFESAFSVGSYASNDTISGFSSCGPVVVDSSLRIKPNIVAPGSEVISQLPDLSYQAWSGTSMAGPHVAGVVALMISANPSLLGQVEKIESILEQTAEPTPSLITCAGSAPEDIPNIMYGYGKINALRAVLKAKSLVGNEDKTFKSWQVVPNPGKELISLNMPVTEDVLLIYNLLGQLVLSTPISAQDGILPDFTGLNSGLYHLILQKSGYQTSWVKQ
;
A
#
# COMPACT_ATOMS: atom_id res chain seq x y z
N MET A 1 21.89 -6.95 -10.58
CA MET A 1 21.78 -6.06 -9.41
C MET A 1 20.33 -5.66 -9.23
N GLY A 2 19.84 -5.53 -8.00
CA GLY A 2 18.48 -5.04 -7.73
C GLY A 2 18.34 -3.52 -7.94
N VAL A 3 17.10 -3.02 -7.91
CA VAL A 3 16.76 -1.60 -8.17
C VAL A 3 17.35 -0.67 -7.10
N ALA A 4 17.25 -1.04 -5.81
CA ALA A 4 17.81 -0.30 -4.68
C ALA A 4 18.96 -1.10 -4.01
N PRO A 5 20.15 -1.19 -4.62
CA PRO A 5 21.18 -2.14 -4.20
C PRO A 5 21.78 -1.89 -2.81
N LYS A 6 21.56 -0.70 -2.23
CA LYS A 6 22.04 -0.31 -0.89
C LYS A 6 20.95 -0.34 0.18
N SER A 7 19.71 -0.70 -0.16
CA SER A 7 18.65 -0.80 0.84
C SER A 7 18.94 -1.93 1.82
N LYS A 8 18.66 -1.69 3.10
CA LYS A 8 18.54 -2.78 4.07
C LYS A 8 17.24 -3.54 3.82
N TRP A 9 17.19 -4.80 4.20
CA TRP A 9 16.00 -5.63 4.08
C TRP A 9 15.72 -6.35 5.39
N ILE A 10 14.44 -6.64 5.60
CA ILE A 10 13.92 -7.52 6.64
C ILE A 10 12.96 -8.48 5.95
N GLY A 11 12.94 -9.74 6.38
CA GLY A 11 12.13 -10.77 5.77
C GLY A 11 11.32 -11.51 6.82
N CYS A 12 10.10 -11.88 6.46
CA CYS A 12 9.27 -12.79 7.25
C CYS A 12 8.78 -13.90 6.33
N ARG A 13 8.93 -15.15 6.79
CA ARG A 13 8.53 -16.33 6.05
C ARG A 13 7.09 -16.69 6.45
N ASN A 14 6.14 -16.41 5.56
CA ASN A 14 4.72 -16.74 5.73
C ASN A 14 4.28 -18.01 4.97
N MET A 15 5.18 -18.67 4.24
CA MET A 15 4.84 -19.84 3.43
C MET A 15 5.80 -21.02 3.67
N GLU A 16 5.25 -22.23 3.63
CA GLU A 16 5.99 -23.49 3.57
C GLU A 16 5.80 -24.11 2.18
N ARG A 17 6.90 -24.22 1.42
CA ARG A 17 6.90 -24.72 0.03
C ARG A 17 5.88 -24.04 -0.89
N GLY A 18 5.68 -22.74 -0.69
CA GLY A 18 4.79 -21.93 -1.51
C GLY A 18 3.32 -21.91 -1.07
N ASN A 19 2.97 -22.55 0.05
CA ASN A 19 1.63 -22.47 0.64
C ASN A 19 1.69 -21.76 1.99
N GLY A 20 0.80 -20.80 2.18
CA GLY A 20 0.58 -20.11 3.44
C GLY A 20 -0.83 -20.34 3.98
N ALA A 21 -1.21 -19.50 4.94
CA ALA A 21 -2.54 -19.41 5.51
C ALA A 21 -2.77 -17.99 6.04
N PRO A 22 -4.03 -17.51 6.15
CA PRO A 22 -4.35 -16.20 6.72
C PRO A 22 -3.58 -15.89 8.01
N SER A 23 -3.48 -16.84 8.94
CA SER A 23 -2.73 -16.67 10.20
C SER A 23 -1.25 -16.34 9.98
N THR A 24 -0.57 -17.07 9.11
CA THR A 24 0.86 -16.85 8.79
C THR A 24 1.10 -15.55 8.03
N TYR A 25 0.15 -15.14 7.18
CA TYR A 25 0.20 -13.85 6.50
C TYR A 25 0.07 -12.70 7.50
N ILE A 26 -0.90 -12.80 8.41
CA ILE A 26 -1.16 -11.82 9.46
C ILE A 26 0.02 -11.73 10.43
N GLU A 27 0.61 -12.85 10.84
CA GLU A 27 1.80 -12.85 11.70
C GLU A 27 2.97 -12.07 11.08
N CYS A 28 3.22 -12.25 9.78
CA CYS A 28 4.24 -11.47 9.09
C CYS A 28 3.90 -9.99 8.96
N PHE A 29 2.63 -9.66 8.74
CA PHE A 29 2.18 -8.27 8.72
C PHE A 29 2.29 -7.59 10.09
N GLU A 30 1.97 -8.31 11.16
CA GLU A 30 2.15 -7.84 12.53
C GLU A 30 3.64 -7.65 12.86
N PHE A 31 4.49 -8.59 12.44
CA PHE A 31 5.94 -8.45 12.54
C PHE A 31 6.46 -7.21 11.79
N PHE A 32 5.92 -6.87 10.62
CA PHE A 32 6.35 -5.66 9.90
C PHE A 32 5.90 -4.36 10.58
N LEU A 33 4.83 -4.37 11.40
CA LEU A 33 4.47 -3.20 12.21
C LEU A 33 5.48 -2.94 13.33
N ALA A 34 5.95 -4.01 13.98
CA ALA A 34 6.92 -3.90 15.06
C ALA A 34 7.81 -5.16 15.16
N PRO A 35 8.90 -5.23 14.38
CA PRO A 35 9.76 -6.40 14.36
C PRO A 35 10.27 -6.81 15.74
N THR A 36 10.23 -8.10 16.04
CA THR A 36 10.64 -8.71 17.30
C THR A 36 11.96 -9.46 17.16
N ASP A 37 12.55 -9.89 18.28
CA ASP A 37 13.62 -10.90 18.28
C ASP A 37 13.08 -12.30 17.91
N LEU A 38 13.98 -13.29 17.72
CA LEU A 38 13.59 -14.65 17.33
C LEU A 38 12.70 -15.38 18.35
N GLU A 39 12.61 -14.86 19.58
CA GLU A 39 11.72 -15.37 20.63
C GLU A 39 10.40 -14.58 20.70
N GLN A 40 10.12 -13.75 19.69
CA GLN A 40 8.96 -12.87 19.59
C GLN A 40 8.87 -11.84 20.73
N ARG A 41 10.00 -11.42 21.28
CA ARG A 41 10.08 -10.40 22.34
C ARG A 41 10.60 -9.09 21.78
N LYS A 42 10.51 -8.03 22.59
CA LYS A 42 11.11 -6.71 22.34
C LYS A 42 10.69 -6.12 20.98
N PRO A 43 9.40 -5.77 20.79
CA PRO A 43 8.94 -5.13 19.56
C PRO A 43 9.70 -3.82 19.30
N ARG A 44 10.19 -3.64 18.06
CA ARG A 44 11.03 -2.51 17.63
C ARG A 44 10.43 -1.83 16.40
N ILE A 45 9.59 -0.83 16.65
CA ILE A 45 8.92 -0.04 15.60
C ILE A 45 9.94 0.67 14.68
N ASP A 46 11.12 1.02 15.19
CA ASP A 46 12.18 1.65 14.39
C ASP A 46 12.82 0.71 13.35
N LEU A 47 12.51 -0.58 13.40
CA LEU A 47 12.89 -1.57 12.39
C LEU A 47 11.79 -1.84 11.36
N ALA A 48 10.61 -1.22 11.50
CA ALA A 48 9.51 -1.37 10.54
C ALA A 48 9.98 -0.97 9.14
N PRO A 49 9.73 -1.80 8.11
CA PRO A 49 10.13 -1.48 6.75
C PRO A 49 9.29 -0.33 6.19
N ALA A 50 9.89 0.53 5.37
CA ALA A 50 9.14 1.57 4.66
C ALA A 50 8.23 1.02 3.55
N VAL A 51 8.57 -0.15 3.02
CA VAL A 51 7.86 -0.84 1.95
C VAL A 51 8.02 -2.34 2.12
N ILE A 52 6.95 -3.08 1.90
CA ILE A 52 6.94 -4.54 1.84
C ILE A 52 6.53 -5.01 0.45
N ASN A 53 7.08 -6.15 0.02
CA ASN A 53 6.72 -6.79 -1.23
C ASN A 53 6.05 -8.13 -0.96
N ASN A 54 4.88 -8.32 -1.56
CA ASN A 54 4.09 -9.55 -1.47
C ASN A 54 3.96 -10.15 -2.86
N SER A 55 4.82 -11.12 -3.13
CA SER A 55 4.87 -11.87 -4.40
C SER A 55 4.16 -13.22 -4.29
N TRP A 56 3.02 -13.19 -3.63
CA TRP A 56 2.12 -14.29 -3.34
C TRP A 56 0.68 -13.74 -3.35
N TYR A 57 -0.28 -14.65 -3.41
CA TYR A 57 -1.71 -14.36 -3.21
C TYR A 57 -2.23 -15.35 -2.18
N CYS A 58 -3.38 -15.05 -1.58
CA CYS A 58 -4.05 -15.96 -0.66
C CYS A 58 -5.22 -16.62 -1.37
N SER A 59 -5.15 -17.94 -1.58
CA SER A 59 -6.18 -18.70 -2.28
C SER A 59 -7.22 -19.30 -1.34
N GLU A 60 -8.31 -19.83 -1.88
CA GLU A 60 -9.30 -20.58 -1.09
C GLU A 60 -8.68 -21.83 -0.45
N GLU A 61 -7.73 -22.49 -1.11
CA GLU A 61 -7.01 -23.65 -0.56
C GLU A 61 -6.14 -23.29 0.65
N GLU A 62 -5.65 -22.06 0.70
CA GLU A 62 -4.92 -21.52 1.86
C GLU A 62 -5.87 -21.03 2.96
N GLY A 63 -7.19 -21.06 2.72
CA GLY A 63 -8.22 -20.62 3.63
C GLY A 63 -8.59 -19.14 3.49
N CYS A 64 -8.25 -18.48 2.39
CA CYS A 64 -8.80 -17.16 2.07
C CYS A 64 -10.04 -17.27 1.21
N ASP A 65 -11.19 -16.96 1.79
CA ASP A 65 -12.48 -16.98 1.12
C ASP A 65 -13.25 -15.68 1.42
N PRO A 66 -14.35 -15.39 0.71
CA PRO A 66 -15.10 -14.15 0.88
C PRO A 66 -15.53 -13.84 2.32
N SER A 67 -15.67 -14.84 3.18
CA SER A 67 -16.03 -14.65 4.60
C SER A 67 -14.93 -14.00 5.44
N ASN A 68 -13.67 -14.00 4.98
CA ASN A 68 -12.52 -13.48 5.72
C ASN A 68 -11.67 -12.45 4.95
N TRP A 69 -12.02 -12.11 3.71
CA TRP A 69 -11.34 -11.07 2.95
C TRP A 69 -11.31 -9.72 3.67
N ASN A 70 -12.37 -9.38 4.41
CA ASN A 70 -12.44 -8.16 5.21
C ASN A 70 -11.39 -8.10 6.32
N ILE A 71 -11.00 -9.25 6.89
CA ILE A 71 -9.92 -9.34 7.89
C ILE A 71 -8.60 -9.05 7.20
N MET A 72 -8.33 -9.69 6.07
CA MET A 72 -7.11 -9.47 5.30
C MET A 72 -6.99 -8.02 4.82
N GLU A 73 -8.08 -7.43 4.32
CA GLU A 73 -8.12 -6.02 3.92
C GLU A 73 -7.84 -5.08 5.09
N ARG A 74 -8.40 -5.36 6.28
CA ARG A 74 -8.13 -4.60 7.50
C ARG A 74 -6.67 -4.65 7.91
N VAL A 75 -6.00 -5.79 7.75
CA VAL A 75 -4.59 -5.92 8.09
C VAL A 75 -3.72 -5.13 7.10
N VAL A 76 -4.01 -5.23 5.81
CA VAL A 76 -3.31 -4.45 4.77
C VAL A 76 -3.55 -2.94 4.94
N SER A 77 -4.77 -2.52 5.25
CA SER A 77 -5.06 -1.10 5.52
C SER A 77 -4.40 -0.59 6.79
N THR A 78 -4.23 -1.44 7.80
CA THR A 78 -3.46 -1.10 9.02
C THR A 78 -1.99 -0.86 8.71
N LEU A 79 -1.35 -1.71 7.90
CA LEU A 79 0.03 -1.50 7.44
C LEU A 79 0.19 -0.18 6.67
N LYS A 80 -0.71 0.08 5.73
CA LYS A 80 -0.74 1.34 4.97
C LYS A 80 -0.88 2.54 5.90
N ALA A 81 -1.81 2.50 6.85
CA ALA A 81 -2.02 3.55 7.85
C ALA A 81 -0.82 3.73 8.79
N ALA A 82 -0.05 2.67 9.06
CA ALA A 82 1.20 2.73 9.80
C ALA A 82 2.38 3.30 8.99
N GLY A 83 2.14 3.71 7.74
CA GLY A 83 3.16 4.34 6.89
C GLY A 83 3.97 3.35 6.05
N ILE A 84 3.54 2.09 5.95
CA ILE A 84 4.23 1.04 5.20
C ILE A 84 3.56 0.88 3.83
N VAL A 85 4.33 1.07 2.76
CA VAL A 85 3.83 0.83 1.40
C VAL A 85 3.67 -0.68 1.19
N VAL A 86 2.45 -1.13 0.91
CA VAL A 86 2.16 -2.55 0.67
C VAL A 86 2.12 -2.84 -0.82
N VAL A 87 3.23 -3.33 -1.37
CA VAL A 87 3.29 -3.75 -2.78
C VAL A 87 2.79 -5.18 -2.91
N ALA A 88 1.90 -5.42 -3.87
CA ALA A 88 1.30 -6.70 -4.15
C ALA A 88 1.46 -7.07 -5.63
N SER A 89 1.85 -8.31 -5.92
CA SER A 89 1.88 -8.81 -7.30
C SER A 89 0.47 -9.07 -7.78
N ALA A 90 0.10 -8.61 -9.00
CA ALA A 90 -1.27 -8.67 -9.49
C ALA A 90 -1.81 -10.10 -9.71
N GLY A 91 -0.92 -11.07 -9.87
CA GLY A 91 -1.26 -12.46 -10.19
C GLY A 91 -0.84 -12.86 -11.61
N ASN A 92 -0.87 -14.17 -11.87
CA ASN A 92 -0.38 -14.76 -13.13
C ASN A 92 -1.49 -15.53 -13.86
N ASN A 93 -2.75 -15.09 -13.72
CA ASN A 93 -3.93 -15.79 -14.23
C ASN A 93 -4.35 -15.36 -15.64
N GLY A 94 -3.51 -14.59 -16.33
CA GLY A 94 -3.73 -14.14 -17.70
C GLY A 94 -4.35 -12.75 -17.79
N ASN A 95 -4.25 -12.15 -18.96
CA ASN A 95 -4.64 -10.76 -19.20
C ASN A 95 -6.09 -10.59 -19.67
N THR A 96 -7.00 -11.47 -19.23
CA THR A 96 -8.44 -11.37 -19.47
C THR A 96 -9.15 -10.70 -18.30
N CYS A 97 -10.29 -10.04 -18.55
CA CYS A 97 -11.06 -9.30 -17.55
C CYS A 97 -11.26 -10.09 -16.24
N GLY A 98 -11.01 -9.44 -15.10
CA GLY A 98 -11.37 -9.97 -13.77
C GLY A 98 -10.44 -11.06 -13.23
N THR A 99 -9.21 -11.13 -13.70
CA THR A 99 -8.21 -12.13 -13.26
C THR A 99 -7.41 -11.69 -12.03
N ILE A 100 -7.54 -10.43 -11.60
CA ILE A 100 -7.17 -9.99 -10.25
C ILE A 100 -8.34 -10.29 -9.32
N ALA A 101 -8.27 -11.45 -8.67
CA ALA A 101 -9.39 -12.05 -7.96
C ALA A 101 -9.10 -12.47 -6.51
N ASN A 102 -7.84 -12.36 -6.06
CA ASN A 102 -7.43 -12.83 -4.74
C ASN A 102 -6.80 -11.72 -3.90
N PRO A 103 -6.93 -11.80 -2.56
CA PRO A 103 -6.07 -11.06 -1.65
C PRO A 103 -4.59 -11.33 -1.95
N ILE A 104 -3.69 -10.37 -1.77
CA ILE A 104 -3.95 -9.00 -1.30
C ILE A 104 -4.09 -8.00 -2.46
N SER A 105 -3.79 -8.40 -3.69
CA SER A 105 -3.67 -7.51 -4.86
C SER A 105 -4.97 -6.82 -5.30
N MET A 106 -6.11 -7.35 -4.88
CA MET A 106 -7.43 -6.80 -5.21
C MET A 106 -7.88 -5.66 -4.29
N PHE A 107 -7.21 -5.49 -3.13
CA PHE A 107 -7.59 -4.50 -2.14
C PHE A 107 -7.18 -3.09 -2.56
N GLU A 108 -7.98 -2.11 -2.15
CA GLU A 108 -7.65 -0.69 -2.38
C GLU A 108 -6.39 -0.27 -1.62
N SER A 109 -6.20 -0.83 -0.42
CA SER A 109 -5.06 -0.57 0.45
C SER A 109 -3.74 -1.18 -0.03
N ALA A 110 -3.75 -2.02 -1.07
CA ALA A 110 -2.54 -2.61 -1.66
C ALA A 110 -2.19 -1.94 -2.99
N PHE A 111 -0.91 -1.66 -3.19
CA PHE A 111 -0.38 -1.17 -4.46
C PHE A 111 -0.09 -2.35 -5.38
N SER A 112 -1.03 -2.64 -6.29
CA SER A 112 -1.02 -3.82 -7.15
C SER A 112 -0.17 -3.61 -8.40
N VAL A 113 0.68 -4.59 -8.73
CA VAL A 113 1.70 -4.48 -9.78
C VAL A 113 1.55 -5.62 -10.79
N GLY A 114 1.21 -5.26 -12.04
CA GLY A 114 1.23 -6.18 -13.17
C GLY A 114 2.61 -6.28 -13.83
N SER A 115 2.73 -7.14 -14.84
CA SER A 115 4.01 -7.48 -15.48
C SER A 115 4.02 -7.09 -16.97
N TYR A 116 5.14 -6.53 -17.42
CA TYR A 116 5.47 -6.40 -18.84
C TYR A 116 6.85 -6.99 -19.16
N ALA A 117 7.08 -7.27 -20.45
CA ALA A 117 8.31 -7.87 -20.98
C ALA A 117 9.29 -6.82 -21.53
N SER A 118 10.53 -7.22 -21.80
CA SER A 118 11.60 -6.31 -22.26
C SER A 118 11.32 -5.60 -23.60
N ASN A 119 10.34 -6.09 -24.37
CA ASN A 119 9.83 -5.46 -25.59
C ASN A 119 8.67 -4.47 -25.33
N ASP A 120 8.48 -4.04 -24.08
CA ASP A 120 7.43 -3.11 -23.63
C ASP A 120 5.98 -3.62 -23.77
N THR A 121 5.78 -4.90 -24.08
CA THR A 121 4.44 -5.50 -24.15
C THR A 121 4.00 -6.08 -22.81
N ILE A 122 2.70 -5.98 -22.47
CA ILE A 122 2.14 -6.68 -21.31
C ILE A 122 2.46 -8.18 -21.38
N SER A 123 2.87 -8.75 -20.25
CA SER A 123 3.10 -10.20 -20.17
C SER A 123 1.77 -10.94 -20.31
N GLY A 124 1.71 -11.96 -21.16
CA GLY A 124 0.46 -12.70 -21.40
C GLY A 124 -0.14 -13.36 -20.15
N PHE A 125 0.68 -13.64 -19.13
CA PHE A 125 0.24 -14.16 -17.85
C PHE A 125 -0.25 -13.08 -16.87
N SER A 126 0.06 -11.80 -17.08
CA SER A 126 -0.23 -10.76 -16.09
C SER A 126 -1.73 -10.63 -15.87
N SER A 127 -2.18 -10.85 -14.63
CA SER A 127 -3.57 -10.62 -14.26
C SER A 127 -3.96 -9.15 -14.47
N CYS A 128 -5.21 -8.92 -14.85
CA CYS A 128 -5.80 -7.60 -15.05
C CYS A 128 -7.19 -7.50 -14.39
N GLY A 129 -7.61 -6.29 -14.08
CA GLY A 129 -8.91 -6.01 -13.51
C GLY A 129 -10.06 -6.09 -14.53
N PRO A 130 -11.22 -5.47 -14.25
CA PRO A 130 -11.56 -4.86 -12.96
C PRO A 130 -11.72 -5.93 -11.87
N VAL A 131 -11.65 -5.55 -10.59
CA VAL A 131 -11.93 -6.48 -9.48
C VAL A 131 -13.44 -6.75 -9.45
N VAL A 132 -13.84 -7.95 -9.89
CA VAL A 132 -15.26 -8.35 -9.99
C VAL A 132 -15.73 -9.20 -8.82
N VAL A 133 -14.81 -9.89 -8.13
CA VAL A 133 -15.11 -10.91 -7.12
C VAL A 133 -15.83 -10.36 -5.88
N ASP A 134 -15.67 -9.07 -5.58
CA ASP A 134 -16.36 -8.37 -4.49
C ASP A 134 -17.34 -7.30 -5.00
N SER A 135 -17.67 -7.35 -6.30
CA SER A 135 -18.54 -6.37 -6.99
C SER A 135 -18.07 -4.91 -6.93
N SER A 136 -16.83 -4.63 -6.50
CA SER A 136 -16.33 -3.27 -6.38
C SER A 136 -15.98 -2.60 -7.70
N LEU A 137 -15.69 -3.39 -8.74
CA LEU A 137 -15.21 -2.94 -10.04
C LEU A 137 -13.96 -2.05 -9.96
N ARG A 138 -13.15 -2.20 -8.90
CA ARG A 138 -11.91 -1.43 -8.73
C ARG A 138 -10.98 -1.66 -9.91
N ILE A 139 -10.35 -0.58 -10.37
CA ILE A 139 -9.32 -0.64 -11.39
C ILE A 139 -8.02 -1.09 -10.73
N LYS A 140 -7.56 -2.28 -11.12
CA LYS A 140 -6.26 -2.87 -10.76
C LYS A 140 -5.67 -3.49 -12.04
N PRO A 141 -4.33 -3.57 -12.19
CA PRO A 141 -3.31 -3.16 -11.23
C PRO A 141 -3.19 -1.62 -11.13
N ASN A 142 -2.43 -1.10 -10.15
CA ASN A 142 -2.12 0.33 -10.08
C ASN A 142 -1.15 0.73 -11.18
N ILE A 143 -0.09 -0.06 -11.40
CA ILE A 143 0.88 0.11 -12.49
C ILE A 143 1.40 -1.25 -12.96
N VAL A 144 2.23 -1.26 -14.00
CA VAL A 144 2.99 -2.45 -14.41
C VAL A 144 4.50 -2.21 -14.37
N ALA A 145 5.26 -3.26 -14.10
CA ALA A 145 6.73 -3.24 -14.03
C ALA A 145 7.36 -4.43 -14.80
N PRO A 146 8.67 -4.42 -15.08
CA PRO A 146 9.33 -5.55 -15.73
C PRO A 146 9.17 -6.84 -14.92
N GLY A 147 8.59 -7.86 -15.54
CA GLY A 147 8.33 -9.15 -14.88
C GLY A 147 8.50 -10.38 -15.76
N SER A 148 8.86 -10.23 -17.04
CA SER A 148 9.24 -11.37 -17.90
C SER A 148 10.75 -11.50 -18.05
N GLU A 149 11.25 -12.73 -17.91
CA GLU A 149 12.66 -13.10 -18.08
C GLU A 149 13.60 -12.22 -17.26
N VAL A 150 13.19 -11.88 -16.03
CA VAL A 150 13.95 -11.03 -15.12
C VAL A 150 15.04 -11.88 -14.46
N ILE A 151 16.30 -11.52 -14.72
CA ILE A 151 17.46 -12.19 -14.14
C ILE A 151 17.62 -11.75 -12.67
N SER A 152 17.54 -12.71 -11.76
CA SER A 152 17.77 -12.49 -10.32
C SER A 152 18.66 -13.59 -9.72
N GLN A 153 19.10 -13.36 -8.49
CA GLN A 153 19.99 -14.27 -7.76
C GLN A 153 19.20 -15.41 -7.10
N LEU A 154 19.73 -16.62 -7.18
CA LEU A 154 19.24 -17.82 -6.51
C LEU A 154 19.96 -18.04 -5.16
N PRO A 155 19.43 -18.91 -4.27
CA PRO A 155 20.05 -19.19 -2.97
C PRO A 155 21.50 -19.71 -3.05
N ASP A 156 21.87 -20.38 -4.15
CA ASP A 156 23.22 -20.86 -4.42
C ASP A 156 24.16 -19.79 -5.02
N LEU A 157 23.73 -18.53 -5.00
CA LEU A 157 24.40 -17.35 -5.56
C LEU A 157 24.50 -17.32 -7.10
N SER A 158 23.94 -18.30 -7.81
CA SER A 158 23.81 -18.26 -9.26
C SER A 158 22.73 -17.27 -9.69
N TYR A 159 22.64 -17.00 -10.99
CA TYR A 159 21.63 -16.12 -11.57
C TYR A 159 20.78 -16.88 -12.57
N GLN A 160 19.46 -16.66 -12.50
CA GLN A 160 18.51 -17.24 -13.43
C GLN A 160 17.42 -16.22 -13.80
N ALA A 161 16.93 -16.29 -15.03
CA ALA A 161 15.79 -15.54 -15.51
C ALA A 161 14.49 -16.26 -15.12
N TRP A 162 13.61 -15.60 -14.38
CA TRP A 162 12.25 -16.07 -14.07
C TRP A 162 11.20 -15.07 -14.57
N SER A 163 9.99 -15.56 -14.78
CA SER A 163 8.85 -14.79 -15.28
C SER A 163 7.67 -14.84 -14.30
N GLY A 164 7.08 -13.69 -14.00
CA GLY A 164 5.92 -13.55 -13.14
C GLY A 164 5.70 -12.12 -12.65
N THR A 165 4.48 -11.78 -12.26
CA THR A 165 4.23 -10.53 -11.50
C THR A 165 5.01 -10.50 -10.18
N SER A 166 5.39 -11.67 -9.65
CA SER A 166 6.35 -11.86 -8.56
C SER A 166 7.74 -11.24 -8.80
N MET A 167 8.12 -10.98 -10.05
CA MET A 167 9.35 -10.26 -10.40
C MET A 167 9.10 -8.76 -10.57
N ALA A 168 7.89 -8.38 -10.96
CA ALA A 168 7.45 -6.99 -11.14
C ALA A 168 7.23 -6.26 -9.79
N GLY A 169 6.59 -6.92 -8.81
CA GLY A 169 6.39 -6.38 -7.46
C GLY A 169 7.68 -5.87 -6.78
N PRO A 170 8.75 -6.69 -6.64
CA PRO A 170 9.97 -6.25 -5.98
C PRO A 170 10.72 -5.16 -6.78
N HIS A 171 10.49 -5.05 -8.09
CA HIS A 171 10.98 -3.92 -8.87
C HIS A 171 10.39 -2.59 -8.37
N VAL A 172 9.06 -2.55 -8.18
CA VAL A 172 8.35 -1.37 -7.63
C VAL A 172 8.78 -1.07 -6.20
N ALA A 173 8.89 -2.09 -5.33
CA ALA A 173 9.36 -1.91 -3.96
C ALA A 173 10.77 -1.29 -3.91
N GLY A 174 11.64 -1.68 -4.83
CA GLY A 174 12.95 -1.04 -5.00
C GLY A 174 12.86 0.42 -5.44
N VAL A 175 11.94 0.78 -6.34
CA VAL A 175 11.72 2.18 -6.73
C VAL A 175 11.22 3.02 -5.55
N VAL A 176 10.31 2.48 -4.73
CA VAL A 176 9.87 3.13 -3.48
C VAL A 176 11.07 3.43 -2.58
N ALA A 177 11.96 2.45 -2.38
CA ALA A 177 13.17 2.65 -1.58
C ALA A 177 14.09 3.73 -2.17
N LEU A 178 14.22 3.82 -3.50
CA LEU A 178 14.97 4.90 -4.16
C LEU A 178 14.30 6.27 -3.95
N MET A 179 12.98 6.36 -4.05
CA MET A 179 12.23 7.60 -3.81
C MET A 179 12.45 8.13 -2.40
N ILE A 180 12.33 7.24 -1.40
CA ILE A 180 12.56 7.59 0.02
C ILE A 180 14.03 7.94 0.26
N SER A 181 14.98 7.23 -0.35
CA SER A 181 16.40 7.58 -0.25
C SER A 181 16.69 8.96 -0.84
N ALA A 182 15.97 9.36 -1.90
CA ALA A 182 16.15 10.65 -2.56
C ALA A 182 15.42 11.79 -1.83
N ASN A 183 14.31 11.47 -1.16
CA ASN A 183 13.58 12.39 -0.29
C ASN A 183 13.09 11.67 0.98
N PRO A 184 13.88 11.71 2.08
CA PRO A 184 13.52 11.03 3.32
C PRO A 184 12.22 11.51 3.96
N SER A 185 11.71 12.69 3.61
CA SER A 185 10.42 13.16 4.13
C SER A 185 9.26 12.28 3.67
N LEU A 186 9.40 11.52 2.57
CA LEU A 186 8.36 10.61 2.09
C LEU A 186 8.17 9.38 2.98
N LEU A 187 9.08 9.09 3.91
CA LEU A 187 8.93 7.98 4.85
C LEU A 187 7.60 8.13 5.62
N GLY A 188 6.77 7.08 5.57
CA GLY A 188 5.44 7.09 6.19
C GLY A 188 4.33 7.77 5.36
N GLN A 189 4.66 8.45 4.26
CA GLN A 189 3.67 9.15 3.41
C GLN A 189 3.22 8.26 2.25
N VAL A 190 2.56 7.15 2.56
CA VAL A 190 2.21 6.09 1.60
C VAL A 190 1.41 6.63 0.40
N GLU A 191 0.37 7.42 0.64
CA GLU A 191 -0.48 7.97 -0.43
C GLU A 191 0.32 8.88 -1.37
N LYS A 192 1.28 9.64 -0.83
CA LYS A 192 2.15 10.48 -1.68
C LYS A 192 3.11 9.64 -2.50
N ILE A 193 3.67 8.58 -1.93
CA ILE A 193 4.54 7.65 -2.66
C ILE A 193 3.78 7.00 -3.81
N GLU A 194 2.61 6.42 -3.52
CA GLU A 194 1.75 5.78 -4.53
C GLU A 194 1.36 6.79 -5.62
N SER A 195 0.93 8.00 -5.24
CA SER A 195 0.55 9.03 -6.20
C SER A 195 1.72 9.47 -7.09
N ILE A 196 2.96 9.54 -6.57
CA ILE A 196 4.13 9.82 -7.41
C ILE A 196 4.35 8.67 -8.39
N LEU A 197 4.28 7.42 -7.96
CA LEU A 197 4.44 6.26 -8.85
C LEU A 197 3.41 6.30 -9.99
N GLU A 198 2.15 6.56 -9.66
CA GLU A 198 1.04 6.66 -10.62
C GLU A 198 1.19 7.85 -11.58
N GLN A 199 1.48 9.06 -11.08
CA GLN A 199 1.66 10.26 -11.91
C GLN A 199 2.88 10.20 -12.82
N THR A 200 3.90 9.42 -12.44
CA THR A 200 5.17 9.35 -13.18
C THR A 200 5.28 8.13 -14.07
N ALA A 201 4.33 7.19 -13.96
CA ALA A 201 4.18 6.08 -14.90
C ALA A 201 4.03 6.58 -16.34
N GLU A 202 4.43 5.76 -17.29
CA GLU A 202 4.24 5.98 -18.73
C GLU A 202 2.85 5.46 -19.12
N PRO A 203 1.87 6.36 -19.38
CA PRO A 203 0.51 5.95 -19.67
C PRO A 203 0.48 5.04 -20.88
N THR A 204 -0.19 3.90 -20.76
CA THR A 204 -0.25 2.89 -21.80
C THR A 204 -1.70 2.42 -21.93
N PRO A 205 -2.33 2.54 -23.11
CA PRO A 205 -3.69 2.06 -23.32
C PRO A 205 -3.79 0.54 -23.13
N SER A 206 -4.94 0.08 -22.64
CA SER A 206 -5.27 -1.34 -22.60
C SER A 206 -5.47 -1.88 -24.02
N LEU A 207 -5.25 -3.19 -24.18
CA LEU A 207 -5.49 -3.91 -25.45
C LEU A 207 -6.89 -4.55 -25.49
N ILE A 208 -7.63 -4.49 -24.38
CA ILE A 208 -8.96 -5.09 -24.23
C ILE A 208 -9.91 -4.11 -23.55
N THR A 209 -11.21 -4.35 -23.74
CA THR A 209 -12.30 -3.64 -23.07
C THR A 209 -12.99 -4.56 -22.07
N CYS A 210 -13.28 -4.06 -20.87
CA CYS A 210 -14.03 -4.76 -19.84
C CYS A 210 -15.18 -3.87 -19.34
N ALA A 211 -16.07 -4.42 -18.51
CA ALA A 211 -17.17 -3.64 -17.93
C ALA A 211 -16.63 -2.42 -17.16
N GLY A 212 -17.04 -1.22 -17.56
CA GLY A 212 -16.70 0.03 -16.87
C GLY A 212 -15.29 0.59 -17.14
N SER A 213 -14.54 0.06 -18.12
CA SER A 213 -13.25 0.64 -18.51
C SER A 213 -13.02 0.53 -20.02
N ALA A 214 -12.83 1.68 -20.67
CA ALA A 214 -12.44 1.80 -22.06
C ALA A 214 -10.91 1.61 -22.22
N PRO A 215 -10.44 1.11 -23.37
CA PRO A 215 -9.01 0.89 -23.60
C PRO A 215 -8.12 2.12 -23.38
N GLU A 216 -8.62 3.29 -23.74
CA GLU A 216 -7.94 4.58 -23.64
C GLU A 216 -7.94 5.20 -22.24
N ASP A 217 -8.70 4.65 -21.30
CA ASP A 217 -8.79 5.19 -19.94
C ASP A 217 -7.43 5.11 -19.23
N ILE A 218 -7.15 6.12 -18.39
CA ILE A 218 -6.03 6.11 -17.46
C ILE A 218 -6.56 6.54 -16.07
N PRO A 219 -6.52 5.66 -15.06
CA PRO A 219 -6.03 4.29 -15.13
C PRO A 219 -6.97 3.36 -15.92
N ASN A 220 -6.40 2.32 -16.57
CA ASN A 220 -7.17 1.20 -17.15
C ASN A 220 -6.91 -0.11 -16.43
N ILE A 221 -7.72 -1.12 -16.72
CA ILE A 221 -7.68 -2.44 -16.07
C ILE A 221 -6.44 -3.28 -16.37
N MET A 222 -5.66 -2.96 -17.42
CA MET A 222 -4.52 -3.78 -17.85
C MET A 222 -3.18 -3.21 -17.39
N TYR A 223 -2.97 -1.91 -17.63
CA TYR A 223 -1.74 -1.20 -17.30
C TYR A 223 -1.87 -0.31 -16.06
N GLY A 224 -3.06 -0.15 -15.50
CA GLY A 224 -3.30 0.84 -14.45
C GLY A 224 -3.01 2.24 -14.96
N TYR A 225 -2.21 2.99 -14.22
CA TYR A 225 -1.67 4.29 -14.62
C TYR A 225 -0.56 4.20 -15.68
N GLY A 226 -0.03 3.00 -15.94
CA GLY A 226 0.97 2.78 -16.97
C GLY A 226 2.19 1.97 -16.53
N LYS A 227 3.24 2.00 -17.35
CA LYS A 227 4.52 1.35 -17.06
C LYS A 227 5.33 2.18 -16.08
N ILE A 228 5.92 1.54 -15.08
CA ILE A 228 6.78 2.20 -14.09
C ILE A 228 7.93 2.99 -14.76
N ASN A 229 8.20 4.21 -14.28
CA ASN A 229 9.38 4.97 -14.66
C ASN A 229 10.14 5.44 -13.41
N ALA A 230 11.17 4.67 -13.02
CA ALA A 230 11.94 4.90 -11.80
C ALA A 230 12.61 6.29 -11.78
N LEU A 231 13.13 6.75 -12.92
CA LEU A 231 13.80 8.05 -13.01
C LEU A 231 12.81 9.19 -12.76
N ARG A 232 11.65 9.19 -13.43
CA ARG A 232 10.61 10.21 -13.24
C ARG A 232 10.08 10.19 -11.81
N ALA A 233 9.87 9.01 -11.22
CA ALA A 233 9.43 8.87 -9.84
C ALA A 233 10.42 9.48 -8.85
N VAL A 234 11.72 9.17 -8.98
CA VAL A 234 12.78 9.72 -8.11
C VAL A 234 12.96 11.22 -8.31
N LEU A 235 12.93 11.72 -9.54
CA LEU A 235 13.03 13.16 -9.81
C LEU A 235 11.83 13.92 -9.24
N LYS A 236 10.61 13.37 -9.36
CA LYS A 236 9.40 13.95 -8.76
C LYS A 236 9.51 13.95 -7.24
N ALA A 237 9.93 12.85 -6.62
CA ALA A 237 10.18 12.76 -5.19
C ALA A 237 11.18 13.82 -4.69
N LYS A 238 12.29 14.05 -5.42
CA LYS A 238 13.27 15.12 -5.09
C LYS A 238 12.72 16.53 -5.26
N SER A 239 11.83 16.73 -6.23
CA SER A 239 11.23 18.04 -6.52
C SER A 239 10.22 18.49 -5.47
N LEU A 240 9.72 17.55 -4.64
CA LEU A 240 8.93 17.85 -3.46
C LEU A 240 9.85 18.46 -2.39
N VAL A 241 10.20 19.72 -2.58
CA VAL A 241 10.74 20.58 -1.52
C VAL A 241 9.65 20.67 -0.46
N GLY A 242 10.04 20.70 0.81
CA GLY A 242 9.14 20.85 1.97
C GLY A 242 8.38 22.17 2.03
N ASN A 243 7.72 22.56 0.94
CA ASN A 243 6.55 23.39 0.99
C ASN A 243 5.46 22.49 1.56
N GLU A 244 4.98 22.86 2.73
CA GLU A 244 3.64 22.53 3.17
C GLU A 244 2.69 22.84 2.01
N ASP A 245 2.33 21.81 1.22
CA ASP A 245 1.19 21.88 0.32
C ASP A 245 -0.03 22.04 1.22
N LYS A 246 -0.33 23.30 1.57
CA LYS A 246 -1.54 23.74 2.29
C LYS A 246 -2.79 23.64 1.41
N THR A 247 -2.91 22.54 0.69
CA THR A 247 -4.14 22.11 0.03
C THR A 247 -4.31 20.63 0.30
N PHE A 248 -4.72 20.31 1.52
CA PHE A 248 -5.07 18.96 1.92
C PHE A 248 -6.36 18.56 1.21
N LYS A 249 -6.27 17.60 0.27
CA LYS A 249 -7.44 16.94 -0.33
C LYS A 249 -7.98 15.79 0.53
N SER A 250 -7.28 15.39 1.59
CA SER A 250 -7.68 14.28 2.46
C SER A 250 -7.52 14.63 3.94
N TRP A 251 -8.45 14.11 4.73
CA TRP A 251 -8.44 14.16 6.19
C TRP A 251 -7.30 13.30 6.75
N GLN A 252 -6.37 13.90 7.50
CA GLN A 252 -5.24 13.20 8.12
C GLN A 252 -5.01 13.65 9.56
N VAL A 253 -4.53 12.72 10.38
CA VAL A 253 -4.12 12.95 11.77
C VAL A 253 -2.62 12.71 11.87
N VAL A 254 -1.86 13.73 12.29
CA VAL A 254 -0.39 13.67 12.29
C VAL A 254 0.16 14.22 13.61
N PRO A 255 1.10 13.54 14.30
CA PRO A 255 1.65 12.23 13.96
C PRO A 255 0.68 11.09 14.30
N ASN A 256 0.76 10.01 13.53
CA ASN A 256 0.07 8.75 13.80
C ASN A 256 1.04 7.58 13.58
N PRO A 257 1.49 6.87 14.63
CA PRO A 257 1.16 7.07 16.06
C PRO A 257 1.59 8.43 16.62
N GLY A 258 0.83 8.96 17.58
CA GLY A 258 1.10 10.24 18.25
C GLY A 258 1.07 10.13 19.77
N LYS A 259 1.45 11.20 20.48
CA LYS A 259 1.43 11.28 21.95
C LYS A 259 0.25 12.11 22.44
N GLU A 260 0.51 13.34 22.85
CA GLU A 260 -0.48 14.23 23.47
C GLU A 260 -1.06 15.25 22.48
N LEU A 261 -0.24 15.71 21.54
CA LEU A 261 -0.60 16.70 20.54
C LEU A 261 -0.58 16.05 19.16
N ILE A 262 -1.67 16.19 18.43
CA ILE A 262 -1.78 15.84 17.01
C ILE A 262 -2.33 17.01 16.24
N SER A 263 -1.87 17.17 15.01
CA SER A 263 -2.42 18.08 14.03
C SER A 263 -3.49 17.36 13.22
N LEU A 264 -4.63 18.04 13.05
CA LEU A 264 -5.73 17.61 12.20
C LEU A 264 -5.64 18.35 10.87
N ASN A 265 -5.29 17.64 9.81
CA ASN A 265 -5.33 18.18 8.46
C ASN A 265 -6.73 17.89 7.89
N MET A 266 -7.57 18.91 7.80
CA MET A 266 -8.98 18.79 7.42
C MET A 266 -9.26 19.33 6.01
N PRO A 267 -10.11 18.66 5.21
CA PRO A 267 -10.59 19.19 3.92
C PRO A 267 -11.77 20.18 4.09
N VAL A 268 -12.19 20.47 5.33
CA VAL A 268 -13.36 21.32 5.65
C VAL A 268 -12.98 22.41 6.64
N THR A 269 -13.67 23.55 6.57
CA THR A 269 -13.36 24.73 7.40
C THR A 269 -13.79 24.59 8.84
N GLU A 270 -14.91 23.92 9.13
CA GLU A 270 -15.44 23.70 10.48
C GLU A 270 -16.18 22.36 10.57
N ASP A 271 -16.01 21.65 11.68
CA ASP A 271 -16.76 20.42 11.96
C ASP A 271 -16.83 20.13 13.48
N VAL A 272 -17.39 18.99 13.86
CA VAL A 272 -17.35 18.41 15.21
C VAL A 272 -16.56 17.11 15.15
N LEU A 273 -15.43 17.08 15.86
CA LEU A 273 -14.63 15.87 16.04
C LEU A 273 -15.26 14.99 17.13
N LEU A 274 -15.60 13.77 16.77
CA LEU A 274 -15.99 12.70 17.68
C LEU A 274 -14.87 11.67 17.76
N ILE A 275 -14.55 11.21 18.96
CA ILE A 275 -13.52 10.19 19.18
C ILE A 275 -14.12 9.03 19.93
N TYR A 276 -13.92 7.83 19.39
CA TYR A 276 -14.35 6.58 19.97
C TYR A 276 -13.15 5.72 20.35
N ASN A 277 -13.25 5.02 21.47
CA ASN A 277 -12.32 3.94 21.79
C ASN A 277 -12.62 2.68 20.97
N LEU A 278 -11.79 1.64 21.10
CA LEU A 278 -11.97 0.34 20.46
C LEU A 278 -13.32 -0.36 20.79
N LEU A 279 -13.96 0.00 21.91
CA LEU A 279 -15.24 -0.55 22.31
C LEU A 279 -16.43 0.25 21.74
N GLY A 280 -16.17 1.27 20.90
CA GLY A 280 -17.21 2.12 20.31
C GLY A 280 -17.80 3.14 21.30
N GLN A 281 -17.15 3.37 22.44
CA GLN A 281 -17.59 4.37 23.42
C GLN A 281 -17.03 5.74 23.05
N LEU A 282 -17.87 6.76 23.03
CA LEU A 282 -17.47 8.15 22.80
C LEU A 282 -16.61 8.63 23.98
N VAL A 283 -15.36 8.98 23.70
CA VAL A 283 -14.39 9.48 24.71
C VAL A 283 -14.19 10.99 24.63
N LEU A 284 -14.37 11.61 23.46
CA LEU A 284 -14.26 13.06 23.27
C LEU A 284 -15.21 13.54 22.18
N SER A 285 -15.80 14.72 22.37
CA SER A 285 -16.54 15.47 21.36
C SER A 285 -16.14 16.94 21.43
N THR A 286 -15.61 17.52 20.35
CA THR A 286 -15.18 18.92 20.33
C THR A 286 -15.41 19.56 18.97
N PRO A 287 -15.89 20.82 18.91
CA PRO A 287 -15.89 21.58 17.66
C PRO A 287 -14.45 21.87 17.21
N ILE A 288 -14.22 21.89 15.90
CA ILE A 288 -12.92 22.13 15.27
C ILE A 288 -13.06 23.08 14.08
N SER A 289 -12.02 23.90 13.84
CA SER A 289 -11.91 24.81 12.69
C SER A 289 -10.54 24.69 12.04
N ALA A 290 -10.49 24.75 10.70
CA ALA A 290 -9.27 24.63 9.90
C ALA A 290 -8.33 25.84 10.01
N GLN A 291 -8.80 26.98 10.53
CA GLN A 291 -8.00 28.21 10.60
C GLN A 291 -6.90 28.16 11.66
N ASP A 292 -6.97 27.25 12.62
CA ASP A 292 -6.11 27.30 13.82
C ASP A 292 -5.04 26.21 13.89
N GLY A 293 -4.91 25.33 12.88
CA GLY A 293 -3.95 24.22 12.95
C GLY A 293 -4.07 23.45 14.27
N ILE A 294 -5.32 23.28 14.74
CA ILE A 294 -5.64 22.94 16.12
C ILE A 294 -4.88 21.67 16.51
N LEU A 295 -4.20 21.75 17.64
CA LEU A 295 -3.63 20.61 18.35
C LEU A 295 -4.61 20.25 19.46
N PRO A 296 -5.62 19.37 19.23
CA PRO A 296 -6.44 18.95 20.34
C PRO A 296 -5.53 18.24 21.35
N ASP A 297 -5.72 18.59 22.62
CA ASP A 297 -4.95 18.05 23.72
C ASP A 297 -5.58 16.71 24.13
N PHE A 298 -4.81 15.64 23.93
CA PHE A 298 -5.24 14.28 24.23
C PHE A 298 -4.61 13.73 25.50
N THR A 299 -3.95 14.55 26.34
CA THR A 299 -3.33 14.13 27.61
C THR A 299 -4.21 13.19 28.44
N GLY A 300 -5.52 13.43 28.52
CA GLY A 300 -6.47 12.62 29.29
C GLY A 300 -6.85 11.24 28.72
N LEU A 301 -6.44 10.89 27.50
CA LEU A 301 -6.70 9.58 26.91
C LEU A 301 -5.65 8.54 27.33
N ASN A 302 -6.03 7.27 27.45
CA ASN A 302 -5.05 6.19 27.67
C ASN A 302 -4.32 5.85 26.35
N SER A 303 -3.17 5.19 26.42
CA SER A 303 -2.53 4.63 25.23
C SER A 303 -3.46 3.60 24.57
N GLY A 304 -3.58 3.62 23.23
CA GLY A 304 -4.50 2.75 22.51
C GLY A 304 -4.91 3.26 21.13
N LEU A 305 -5.75 2.48 20.43
CA LEU A 305 -6.34 2.85 19.14
C LEU A 305 -7.65 3.62 19.35
N TYR A 306 -7.78 4.72 18.63
CA TYR A 306 -8.97 5.57 18.63
C TYR A 306 -9.51 5.73 17.21
N HIS A 307 -10.83 5.78 17.09
CA HIS A 307 -11.53 6.11 15.84
C HIS A 307 -12.01 7.57 15.90
N LEU A 308 -11.58 8.38 14.94
CA LEU A 308 -11.90 9.80 14.86
C LEU A 308 -12.88 10.02 13.71
N ILE A 309 -13.98 10.72 13.98
CA ILE A 309 -15.07 10.97 13.03
C ILE A 309 -15.38 12.47 13.01
N LEU A 310 -15.48 13.06 11.82
CA LEU A 310 -16.04 14.39 11.62
C LEU A 310 -17.56 14.26 11.42
N GLN A 311 -18.34 14.73 12.39
CA GLN A 311 -19.78 14.46 12.47
C GLN A 311 -20.56 15.00 11.27
N LYS A 312 -20.29 16.23 10.82
CA LYS A 312 -21.05 16.89 9.76
C LYS A 312 -20.61 16.41 8.38
N SER A 313 -19.30 16.24 8.18
CA SER A 313 -18.73 15.90 6.87
C SER A 313 -18.57 14.40 6.63
N GLY A 314 -18.70 13.57 7.66
CA GLY A 314 -18.65 12.11 7.56
C GLY A 314 -17.25 11.52 7.37
N TYR A 315 -16.19 12.32 7.41
CA TYR A 315 -14.81 11.82 7.33
C TYR A 315 -14.44 11.01 8.56
N GLN A 316 -13.69 9.93 8.36
CA GLN A 316 -13.28 9.03 9.43
C GLN A 316 -11.80 8.66 9.27
N THR A 317 -11.11 8.45 10.39
CA THR A 317 -9.76 7.88 10.42
C THR A 317 -9.50 7.17 11.75
N SER A 318 -8.33 6.55 11.87
CA SER A 318 -7.85 5.94 13.09
C SER A 318 -6.56 6.61 13.55
N TRP A 319 -6.40 6.75 14.86
CA TRP A 319 -5.21 7.30 15.49
C TRP A 319 -4.73 6.41 16.64
N VAL A 320 -3.43 6.18 16.70
CA VAL A 320 -2.79 5.41 17.77
C VAL A 320 -2.13 6.38 18.76
N LYS A 321 -2.61 6.38 20.02
CA LYS A 321 -1.97 7.09 21.12
C LYS A 321 -0.90 6.21 21.77
N GLN A 322 0.33 6.73 21.84
CA GLN A 322 1.45 6.18 22.62
C GLN A 322 1.40 6.65 24.07
#